data_AF-A0A535MKA6-F1
#
_entry.id   AF-A0A535MKA6-F1
#
_cell.length_a   1.000
_cell.length_b   1.000
_cell.length_c   1.000
_cell.angle_alpha   90.00
_cell.angle_beta   90.00
_cell.angle_gamma   90.00
#
_symmetry.space_group_name_H-M   'P 1'
#
loop_
_entity.id
_entity.type
_entity.pdbx_description
1 polymer ?
#
loop_
_entity_poly.entity_id
_entity_poly.type
_entity_poly.pdbx_seq_one_letter_code
_entity_poly.pdbx_strand_id
1 'polypeptide(L)'
;MNTHELAWAAGLFDGEGSTGVHGGAAHVAVTQNETHDVPGLPYVLERFRQAVGVGRIYGPYDYRRNARQTRRFDYRTASFEHAQAVIAMLWAWLSPIKRTQAARALRGDRTFTNAHGRRGNHPQLVCKNGHAMTQENSRFSAIPEGKRRRCLHCSRNYHRLYMRQKRARLKVVSALLEAV
;
A
#
# COMPACT_ATOMS: atom_id res chain seq x y z
N MET A 1 29.35 14.89 -11.23
CA MET A 1 27.92 14.80 -10.88
C MET A 1 27.42 16.21 -10.58
N ASN A 2 26.34 16.68 -11.21
CA ASN A 2 25.87 18.06 -11.01
C ASN A 2 24.97 18.13 -9.77
N THR A 3 25.51 18.64 -8.66
CA THR A 3 24.82 18.76 -7.36
C THR A 3 23.51 19.55 -7.44
N HIS A 4 23.45 20.58 -8.30
CA HIS A 4 22.25 21.39 -8.47
C HIS A 4 21.12 20.60 -9.13
N GLU A 5 21.44 19.79 -10.14
CA GLU A 5 20.46 18.93 -10.80
C GLU A 5 19.94 17.83 -9.87
N LEU A 6 20.79 17.28 -9.01
CA LEU A 6 20.37 16.30 -8.01
C LEU A 6 19.49 16.90 -6.92
N ALA A 7 19.81 18.11 -6.45
CA ALA A 7 18.98 18.83 -5.49
C ALA A 7 17.60 19.16 -6.08
N TRP A 8 17.57 19.62 -7.33
CA TRP A 8 16.31 19.84 -8.06
C TRP A 8 15.52 18.54 -8.22
N ALA A 9 16.17 17.46 -8.66
CA ALA A 9 15.53 16.16 -8.85
C ALA A 9 14.96 15.61 -7.53
N ALA A 10 15.67 15.80 -6.41
CA ALA A 10 15.20 15.41 -5.09
C ALA A 10 13.92 16.17 -4.69
N GLY A 11 13.85 17.48 -4.95
CA GLY A 11 12.66 18.28 -4.69
C GLY A 11 11.44 17.83 -5.52
N LEU A 12 11.64 17.57 -6.82
CA LEU A 12 10.60 16.99 -7.67
C LEU A 12 10.14 15.63 -7.12
N PHE A 13 11.09 14.76 -6.77
CA PHE A 13 10.79 13.45 -6.21
C PHE A 13 10.04 13.53 -4.89
N ASP A 14 10.32 14.54 -4.07
CA ASP A 14 9.62 14.76 -2.80
C ASP A 14 8.13 15.08 -3.02
N GLY A 15 7.83 15.92 -4.00
CA GLY A 15 6.46 16.30 -4.35
C GLY A 15 5.68 15.19 -5.06
N GLU A 16 6.27 14.59 -6.08
CA GLU A 16 5.53 13.77 -7.06
C GLU A 16 6.02 12.32 -7.15
N GLY A 17 7.19 12.05 -6.58
CA GLY A 17 7.80 10.74 -6.61
C GLY A 17 7.21 9.77 -5.60
N SER A 18 7.47 8.49 -5.82
CA SER A 18 7.14 7.42 -4.88
C SER A 18 8.26 6.38 -4.88
N THR A 19 8.55 5.82 -3.70
CA THR A 19 9.41 4.65 -3.57
C THR A 19 8.57 3.52 -3.06
N GLY A 20 8.51 2.38 -3.76
CA GLY A 20 7.73 1.22 -3.32
C GLY A 20 8.31 -0.13 -3.65
N VAL A 21 7.54 -1.19 -3.40
CA VAL A 21 7.99 -2.59 -3.59
C VAL A 21 7.12 -3.27 -4.63
N HIS A 22 7.74 -3.77 -5.70
CA HIS A 22 7.10 -4.55 -6.76
C HIS A 22 7.89 -5.83 -6.99
N GLY A 23 7.23 -6.99 -7.10
CA GLY A 23 7.91 -8.27 -7.26
C GLY A 23 8.88 -8.65 -6.12
N GLY A 24 8.74 -8.03 -4.94
CA GLY A 24 9.67 -8.21 -3.81
C GLY A 24 10.88 -7.27 -3.82
N ALA A 25 11.04 -6.44 -4.84
CA ALA A 25 12.15 -5.50 -4.99
C ALA A 25 11.67 -4.04 -4.90
N ALA A 26 12.50 -3.18 -4.32
CA ALA A 26 12.26 -1.75 -4.32
C ALA A 26 12.27 -1.18 -5.75
N HIS A 27 11.43 -0.19 -6.00
CA HIS A 27 11.43 0.61 -7.21
C HIS A 27 11.14 2.08 -6.87
N VAL A 28 11.63 2.96 -7.71
CA VAL A 28 11.38 4.40 -7.67
C VAL A 28 10.53 4.77 -8.89
N ALA A 29 9.54 5.62 -8.69
CA ALA A 29 8.70 6.14 -9.76
C ALA A 29 8.41 7.63 -9.58
N VAL A 30 8.34 8.36 -10.70
CA VAL A 30 7.83 9.74 -10.77
C VAL A 30 6.77 9.78 -11.86
N THR A 31 5.63 10.40 -11.55
CA THR A 31 4.47 10.41 -12.45
C THR A 31 4.14 11.83 -12.86
N GLN A 32 3.94 12.03 -14.15
CA GLN A 32 3.45 13.29 -14.70
C GLN A 32 2.26 13.03 -15.62
N ASN A 33 1.24 13.87 -15.49
CA ASN A 33 0.12 13.87 -16.43
C ASN A 33 0.49 14.76 -17.62
N GLU A 34 0.09 14.34 -18.81
CA GLU A 34 0.13 15.19 -20.00
C GLU A 34 -0.77 16.41 -19.75
N THR A 35 -0.27 17.60 -20.07
CA THR A 35 -1.07 18.83 -20.03
C THR A 35 -1.66 19.08 -21.41
N HIS A 36 -2.84 19.70 -21.46
CA HIS A 36 -3.49 20.01 -22.74
C HIS A 36 -2.67 20.99 -23.59
N ASP A 37 -1.85 21.84 -22.96
CA ASP A 37 -1.09 22.90 -23.62
C ASP A 37 0.23 22.42 -24.22
N VAL A 38 0.80 21.31 -23.73
CA VAL A 38 2.07 20.75 -24.23
C VAL A 38 1.94 19.22 -24.31
N PRO A 39 1.38 18.68 -25.41
CA PRO A 39 1.30 17.25 -25.62
C PRO A 39 2.70 16.63 -25.83
N GLY A 40 2.89 15.40 -25.38
CA GLY A 40 4.15 14.66 -25.52
C GLY A 40 4.92 14.42 -24.23
N LEU A 41 6.17 13.94 -24.36
CA LEU A 41 7.03 13.55 -23.23
C LEU A 41 7.28 14.77 -22.31
N PRO A 42 6.89 14.71 -21.02
CA PRO A 42 7.11 15.84 -20.13
C PRO A 42 8.60 16.12 -19.95
N TYR A 43 9.04 17.33 -20.33
CA TYR A 43 10.42 17.81 -20.16
C TYR A 43 10.95 17.53 -18.74
N VAL A 44 10.09 17.69 -17.73
CA VAL A 44 10.39 17.44 -16.32
C VAL A 44 10.85 15.99 -16.07
N LEU A 45 10.19 14.99 -16.68
CA LEU A 45 10.59 13.60 -16.51
C LEU A 45 11.93 13.30 -17.21
N GLU A 46 12.18 13.91 -18.37
CA GLU A 46 13.44 13.73 -19.09
C GLU A 46 14.60 14.39 -18.34
N ARG A 47 14.41 15.61 -17.82
CA ARG A 47 15.39 16.27 -16.95
C ARG A 47 15.66 15.45 -15.69
N PHE A 48 14.62 14.88 -15.06
CA PHE A 48 14.80 13.98 -13.92
C PHE A 48 15.63 12.75 -14.28
N ARG A 49 15.30 12.07 -15.39
CA ARG A 49 16.03 10.91 -15.90
C ARG A 49 17.51 11.25 -16.17
N GLN A 50 17.78 12.42 -16.75
CA GLN A 50 19.14 12.89 -17.01
C GLN A 50 19.90 13.20 -15.72
N ALA A 51 19.25 13.83 -14.73
CA ALA A 51 19.87 14.15 -13.44
C ALA A 51 20.30 12.89 -12.67
N VAL A 52 19.49 11.83 -12.69
CA VAL A 52 19.79 10.57 -11.99
C VAL A 52 20.53 9.56 -12.86
N GLY A 53 20.58 9.74 -14.19
CA GLY A 53 21.35 8.91 -15.13
C GLY A 53 20.86 7.48 -15.34
N VAL A 54 19.83 7.01 -14.62
CA VAL A 54 19.27 5.65 -14.71
C VAL A 54 17.75 5.68 -14.81
N GLY A 55 17.15 4.53 -15.12
CA GLY A 55 15.69 4.38 -15.25
C GLY A 55 15.16 4.69 -16.65
N ARG A 56 13.86 4.50 -16.83
CA ARG A 56 13.17 4.62 -18.12
C ARG A 56 11.87 5.41 -17.95
N ILE A 57 11.50 6.17 -18.96
CA ILE A 57 10.20 6.82 -19.02
C ILE A 57 9.27 5.97 -19.89
N TYR A 58 8.07 5.76 -19.39
CA TYR A 58 7.03 4.97 -20.02
C TYR A 58 5.78 5.82 -20.26
N GLY A 59 5.00 5.39 -21.25
CA GLY A 59 3.79 6.07 -21.69
C GLY A 59 3.98 6.77 -23.05
N PRO A 60 3.04 7.65 -23.43
CA PRO A 60 1.86 8.01 -22.66
C PRO A 60 0.91 6.82 -22.49
N TYR A 61 0.48 6.58 -21.26
CA TYR A 61 -0.55 5.60 -20.96
C TYR A 61 -1.93 6.25 -20.98
N ASP A 62 -2.86 5.60 -21.67
CA ASP A 62 -4.25 6.02 -21.70
C ASP A 62 -5.03 5.34 -20.56
N TYR A 63 -5.08 6.00 -19.40
CA TYR A 63 -5.86 5.54 -18.24
C TYR A 63 -7.18 6.31 -18.08
N ARG A 64 -7.62 7.00 -19.13
CA ARG A 64 -8.77 7.90 -19.07
C ARG A 64 -10.05 7.10 -18.80
N ARG A 65 -10.65 7.33 -17.64
CA ARG A 65 -11.97 6.82 -17.23
C ARG A 65 -13.07 7.85 -17.42
N ASN A 66 -12.71 9.11 -17.65
CA ASN A 66 -13.61 10.20 -18.01
C ASN A 66 -12.86 11.27 -18.80
N ALA A 67 -13.61 12.20 -19.40
CA ALA A 67 -13.07 13.26 -20.26
C ALA A 67 -12.14 14.27 -19.56
N ARG A 68 -12.09 14.28 -18.21
CA ARG A 68 -11.23 15.19 -17.44
C ARG A 68 -9.85 14.61 -17.13
N GLN A 69 -9.62 13.33 -17.42
CA GLN A 69 -8.32 12.70 -17.23
C GLN A 69 -7.50 12.85 -18.50
N THR A 70 -6.23 13.23 -18.34
CA THR A 70 -5.25 13.25 -19.42
C THR A 70 -4.42 11.98 -19.42
N ARG A 71 -3.63 11.77 -20.48
CA ARG A 71 -2.69 10.65 -20.54
C ARG A 71 -1.59 10.84 -19.51
N ARG A 72 -0.95 9.76 -19.10
CA ARG A 72 0.04 9.76 -18.02
C ARG A 72 1.37 9.20 -18.49
N PHE A 73 2.45 9.84 -18.08
CA PHE A 73 3.82 9.35 -18.21
C PHE A 73 4.38 8.96 -16.86
N ASP A 74 5.18 7.89 -16.85
CA ASP A 74 5.83 7.38 -15.65
C ASP A 74 7.32 7.21 -15.90
N TYR A 75 8.16 7.92 -15.15
CA TYR A 75 9.53 7.49 -14.94
C TYR A 75 9.54 6.32 -13.96
N ARG A 76 10.28 5.25 -14.24
CA ARG A 76 10.48 4.11 -13.34
C ARG A 76 11.91 3.56 -13.40
N THR A 77 12.40 3.07 -12.26
CA THR A 77 13.63 2.27 -12.22
C THR A 77 13.40 0.84 -12.71
N ALA A 78 14.35 0.29 -13.45
CA ALA A 78 14.25 -1.05 -14.05
C ALA A 78 14.68 -2.20 -13.14
N SER A 79 15.42 -1.92 -12.06
CA SER A 79 15.93 -2.93 -11.13
C SER A 79 16.03 -2.38 -9.70
N PHE A 80 16.31 -3.28 -8.75
CA PHE A 80 16.55 -2.93 -7.35
C PHE A 80 17.79 -2.04 -7.19
N GLU A 81 18.85 -2.34 -7.91
CA GLU A 81 20.12 -1.62 -7.89
C GLU A 81 19.94 -0.18 -8.42
N HIS A 82 19.14 -0.01 -9.48
CA HIS A 82 18.76 1.32 -9.95
C HIS A 82 17.96 2.09 -8.90
N ALA A 83 17.05 1.44 -8.18
CA ALA A 83 16.31 2.08 -7.10
C ALA A 83 17.25 2.51 -5.96
N GLN A 84 18.17 1.64 -5.53
CA GLN A 84 19.20 1.96 -4.53
C GLN A 84 20.06 3.14 -4.96
N ALA A 85 20.55 3.12 -6.20
CA ALA A 85 21.37 4.20 -6.76
C ALA A 85 20.59 5.52 -6.72
N VAL A 86 19.36 5.57 -7.24
CA VAL A 86 18.55 6.80 -7.25
C VAL A 86 18.31 7.33 -5.84
N ILE A 87 17.94 6.46 -4.89
CA ILE A 87 17.73 6.86 -3.50
C ILE A 87 19.01 7.43 -2.89
N ALA A 88 20.16 6.78 -3.12
CA ALA A 88 21.45 7.23 -2.60
C ALA A 88 21.86 8.60 -3.17
N MET A 89 21.67 8.80 -4.48
CA MET A 89 21.99 10.06 -5.15
C MET A 89 21.16 11.24 -4.64
N LEU A 90 19.88 11.00 -4.32
CA LEU A 90 18.97 12.06 -3.85
C LEU A 90 19.01 12.25 -2.33
N TRP A 91 19.59 11.30 -1.59
CA TRP A 91 19.43 11.16 -0.13
C TRP A 91 19.65 12.46 0.65
N ALA A 92 20.70 13.21 0.30
CA ALA A 92 21.08 14.45 0.98
C ALA A 92 19.95 15.49 1.02
N TRP A 93 19.07 15.51 0.01
CA TRP A 93 18.01 16.51 -0.16
C TRP A 93 16.60 15.96 0.06
N LEU A 94 16.41 14.65 0.25
CA LEU A 94 15.09 14.07 0.51
C LEU A 94 14.54 14.49 1.89
N SER A 95 13.24 14.77 1.96
CA SER A 95 12.54 14.94 3.24
C SER A 95 12.60 13.69 4.12
N PRO A 96 12.42 13.85 5.45
CA PRO A 96 12.31 12.73 6.37
C PRO A 96 11.23 11.70 5.98
N ILE A 97 10.13 12.16 5.37
CA ILE A 97 9.02 11.31 4.94
C ILE A 97 9.48 10.38 3.81
N LYS A 98 10.14 10.92 2.78
CA LYS A 98 10.65 10.10 1.67
C LYS A 98 11.80 9.20 2.08
N ARG A 99 12.70 9.65 2.95
CA ARG A 99 13.76 8.80 3.53
C ARG A 99 13.16 7.59 4.25
N THR A 100 12.08 7.79 5.00
CA THR A 100 11.37 6.70 5.68
C THR A 100 10.74 5.73 4.69
N GLN A 101 10.07 6.23 3.64
CA GLN A 101 9.50 5.39 2.57
C GLN A 101 10.59 4.58 1.86
N ALA A 102 11.71 5.22 1.52
CA ALA A 102 12.84 4.59 0.86
C ALA A 102 13.47 3.48 1.72
N ALA A 103 13.75 3.76 3.01
CA ALA A 103 14.33 2.77 3.92
C ALA A 103 13.42 1.55 4.11
N ARG A 104 12.09 1.72 4.11
CA ARG A 104 11.14 0.60 4.15
C ARG A 104 11.17 -0.20 2.85
N ALA A 105 11.06 0.46 1.71
CA ALA A 105 11.06 -0.21 0.42
C ALA A 105 12.36 -1.01 0.17
N LEU A 106 13.52 -0.44 0.54
CA LEU A 106 14.83 -1.11 0.42
C LEU A 106 14.95 -2.36 1.30
N ARG A 107 14.20 -2.45 2.40
CA ARG A 107 14.11 -3.67 3.23
C ARG A 107 13.10 -4.69 2.69
N GLY A 108 12.50 -4.44 1.53
CA GLY A 108 11.44 -5.28 0.97
C GLY A 108 10.13 -5.18 1.75
N ASP A 109 9.99 -4.15 2.60
CA ASP A 109 8.81 -3.97 3.42
C ASP A 109 7.63 -3.57 2.53
N ARG A 110 6.66 -4.48 2.42
CA ARG A 110 5.42 -4.26 1.66
C ARG A 110 4.42 -3.39 2.43
N THR A 111 4.81 -2.88 3.61
CA THR A 111 3.95 -2.09 4.49
C THR A 111 3.74 -0.64 4.07
N PHE A 112 3.09 -0.49 2.91
CA PHE A 112 2.49 0.77 2.52
C PHE A 112 1.21 1.05 3.29
N THR A 113 1.25 2.08 4.12
CA THR A 113 0.09 2.90 4.43
C THR A 113 0.21 4.18 3.62
N ASN A 114 -0.59 4.33 2.57
CA ASN A 114 -0.80 5.64 1.95
C ASN A 114 -1.52 6.58 2.94
N ALA A 115 -1.37 7.89 2.76
CA ALA A 115 -1.98 8.92 3.61
C ALA A 115 -3.51 8.84 3.71
N HIS A 116 -4.16 8.05 2.84
CA HIS A 116 -5.60 7.80 2.84
C HIS A 116 -6.00 6.49 3.56
N GLY A 117 -5.08 5.83 4.27
CA GLY A 117 -5.38 4.62 5.04
C GLY A 117 -5.89 3.44 4.20
N ARG A 118 -5.73 3.48 2.86
CA ARG A 118 -6.16 2.40 1.97
C ARG A 118 -5.10 1.30 1.96
N ARG A 119 -5.27 0.42 2.94
CA ARG A 119 -4.64 -0.89 3.17
C ARG A 119 -4.12 -1.55 1.89
N GLY A 120 -2.82 -1.47 1.63
CA GLY A 120 -2.14 -2.55 0.93
C GLY A 120 -2.05 -3.74 1.88
N ASN A 121 -2.91 -4.75 1.74
CA ASN A 121 -2.85 -6.08 2.37
C ASN A 121 -2.24 -6.17 3.79
N HIS A 122 -2.51 -5.20 4.68
CA HIS A 122 -2.02 -5.25 6.05
C HIS A 122 -2.85 -6.22 6.88
N PRO A 123 -2.23 -7.23 7.52
CA PRO A 123 -2.92 -8.02 8.50
C PRO A 123 -3.29 -7.08 9.64
N GLN A 124 -4.58 -6.73 9.72
CA GLN A 124 -5.16 -5.92 10.78
C GLN A 124 -4.59 -6.39 12.13
N LEU A 125 -3.76 -5.53 12.77
CA LEU A 125 -3.02 -5.86 14.00
C LEU A 125 -3.92 -5.93 15.22
N VAL A 126 -5.09 -5.29 15.15
CA VAL A 126 -6.08 -5.23 16.24
C VAL A 126 -7.47 -5.46 15.67
N CYS A 127 -8.23 -6.39 16.26
CA CYS A 127 -9.60 -6.67 15.83
C CYS A 127 -10.53 -5.50 16.14
N LYS A 128 -11.76 -5.50 15.59
CA LYS A 128 -12.75 -4.43 15.83
C LYS A 128 -13.13 -4.21 17.31
N ASN A 129 -12.83 -5.17 18.18
CA ASN A 129 -13.09 -5.11 19.62
C ASN A 129 -11.81 -4.89 20.45
N GLY A 130 -10.70 -4.47 19.82
CA GLY A 130 -9.47 -4.11 20.54
C GLY A 130 -8.48 -5.25 20.83
N HIS A 131 -8.79 -6.50 20.47
CA HIS A 131 -7.86 -7.62 20.73
C HIS A 131 -6.71 -7.66 19.72
N ALA A 132 -5.48 -7.87 20.23
CA ALA A 132 -4.31 -8.10 19.40
C ALA A 132 -4.52 -9.31 18.48
N MET A 133 -4.28 -9.12 17.19
CA MET A 133 -4.41 -10.13 16.15
C MET A 133 -3.04 -10.78 15.91
N THR A 134 -2.60 -11.58 16.87
CA THR A 134 -1.41 -12.44 16.77
C THR A 134 -1.72 -13.70 15.97
N GLN A 135 -0.70 -14.50 15.61
CA GLN A 135 -0.94 -15.82 15.01
C GLN A 135 -1.76 -16.71 15.94
N GLU A 136 -1.52 -16.65 17.24
CA GLU A 136 -2.23 -17.42 18.27
C GLU A 136 -3.67 -16.97 18.52
N ASN A 137 -3.98 -15.68 18.34
CA ASN A 137 -5.31 -15.11 18.59
C ASN A 137 -6.11 -14.85 17.30
N SER A 138 -5.69 -15.42 16.17
CA SER A 138 -6.40 -15.28 14.91
C SER A 138 -6.43 -16.57 14.10
N ARG A 139 -7.53 -16.78 13.36
CA ARG A 139 -7.68 -17.94 12.48
C ARG A 139 -8.26 -17.52 11.14
N PHE A 140 -7.74 -18.08 10.06
CA PHE A 140 -8.28 -17.89 8.72
C PHE A 140 -9.32 -18.97 8.42
N SER A 141 -10.37 -18.60 7.70
CA SER A 141 -11.39 -19.54 7.20
C SER A 141 -11.64 -19.24 5.74
N ALA A 142 -11.80 -20.28 4.92
CA ALA A 142 -12.17 -20.14 3.53
C ALA A 142 -13.60 -19.59 3.40
N ILE A 143 -13.80 -18.68 2.46
CA ILE A 143 -15.08 -18.13 2.00
C ILE A 143 -15.06 -18.11 0.47
N PRO A 144 -16.22 -18.05 -0.22
CA PRO A 144 -16.24 -18.02 -1.69
C PRO A 144 -15.37 -16.93 -2.31
N GLU A 145 -15.24 -15.78 -1.63
CA GLU A 145 -14.48 -14.61 -2.05
C GLU A 145 -13.00 -14.64 -1.57
N GLY A 146 -12.52 -15.76 -1.04
CA GLY A 146 -11.14 -15.97 -0.60
C GLY A 146 -10.99 -16.44 0.84
N LYS A 147 -10.20 -15.72 1.66
CA LYS A 147 -9.94 -16.08 3.06
C LYS A 147 -10.34 -14.96 4.00
N ARG A 148 -11.10 -15.29 5.04
CA ARG A 148 -11.48 -14.36 6.10
C ARG A 148 -10.70 -14.65 7.38
N ARG A 149 -10.04 -13.63 7.93
CA ARG A 149 -9.40 -13.69 9.25
C ARG A 149 -10.41 -13.38 10.36
N ARG A 150 -10.44 -14.19 11.41
CA ARG A 150 -11.27 -13.98 12.61
C ARG A 150 -10.42 -13.92 13.86
N CYS A 151 -10.83 -13.08 14.82
CA CYS A 151 -10.26 -13.02 16.16
C CYS A 151 -10.80 -14.19 17.00
N LEU A 152 -9.91 -15.00 17.56
CA LEU A 152 -10.30 -16.16 18.35
C LEU A 152 -10.95 -15.76 19.68
N HIS A 153 -10.50 -14.68 20.32
CA HIS A 153 -11.16 -14.14 21.50
C HIS A 153 -12.64 -13.79 21.23
N CYS A 154 -12.92 -13.02 20.18
CA CYS A 154 -14.28 -12.66 19.80
C CYS A 154 -15.11 -13.90 19.42
N SER A 155 -14.51 -14.86 18.72
CA SER A 155 -15.18 -16.10 18.33
C SER A 155 -15.56 -16.96 19.54
N ARG A 156 -14.69 -17.06 20.54
CA ARG A 156 -14.94 -17.79 21.80
C ARG A 156 -16.06 -17.12 22.60
N ASN A 157 -16.03 -15.79 22.72
CA ASN A 157 -17.08 -15.06 23.43
C ASN A 157 -18.45 -15.22 22.73
N TYR A 158 -18.48 -15.07 21.41
CA TYR A 158 -19.69 -15.32 20.62
C TYR A 158 -20.23 -16.74 20.83
N HIS A 159 -19.37 -17.76 20.77
CA HIS A 159 -19.77 -19.15 20.97
C HIS A 159 -20.31 -19.40 22.40
N ARG A 160 -19.69 -18.81 23.42
CA ARG A 160 -20.15 -18.88 24.81
C ARG A 160 -21.56 -18.31 24.96
N LEU A 161 -21.81 -17.12 24.39
CA LEU A 161 -23.13 -16.47 24.42
C LEU A 161 -24.18 -17.28 23.66
N TYR A 162 -23.84 -17.77 22.47
CA TYR A 162 -24.69 -18.64 21.67
C TYR A 162 -25.09 -19.91 22.45
N MET A 163 -24.14 -20.59 23.08
CA MET A 163 -24.42 -21.80 23.88
C MET A 163 -25.29 -21.51 25.10
N ARG A 164 -25.10 -20.35 25.76
CA ARG A 164 -25.97 -19.91 26.87
C ARG A 164 -27.41 -19.72 26.41
N GLN A 165 -27.62 -19.03 25.28
CA GLN A 165 -28.96 -18.81 24.72
C GLN A 165 -29.60 -20.14 24.25
N LYS A 166 -28.84 -21.01 23.59
CA LYS A 166 -29.32 -22.33 23.16
C LYS A 166 -29.79 -23.17 24.36
N ARG A 167 -29.01 -23.21 25.44
CA ARG A 167 -29.39 -23.92 26.67
C ARG A 167 -30.64 -23.33 27.32
N ALA A 168 -30.76 -22.00 27.38
CA ALA A 168 -31.96 -21.35 27.90
C ALA A 168 -33.21 -21.71 27.07
N ARG A 169 -33.11 -21.68 25.74
CA ARG A 169 -34.20 -22.07 24.83
C ARG A 169 -34.59 -23.53 25.01
N LEU A 170 -33.62 -24.45 25.11
CA LEU A 170 -33.90 -25.87 25.34
C LEU A 170 -34.59 -26.11 26.69
N LYS A 171 -34.20 -25.40 27.74
CA LYS A 171 -34.88 -25.47 29.04
C LYS A 171 -36.35 -25.02 28.95
N VAL A 172 -36.62 -23.92 28.26
CA VAL A 172 -38.00 -23.44 28.04
C VAL A 172 -38.82 -24.46 27.25
N VAL A 173 -38.26 -25.02 26.18
CA VAL A 173 -38.95 -26.06 25.38
C VAL A 173 -39.22 -27.32 26.23
N SER A 174 -38.26 -27.77 27.03
CA SER A 174 -38.45 -28.92 27.94
C SER A 174 -39.57 -28.67 28.95
N ALA A 175 -39.57 -27.51 29.60
CA ALA A 175 -40.58 -27.15 30.59
C ALA A 175 -42.00 -27.05 29.99
N LEU A 176 -42.12 -26.63 28.73
CA LEU A 176 -43.40 -26.60 28.01
C LEU A 176 -43.91 -28.00 27.64
N LEU A 177 -42.99 -28.94 27.36
CA LEU A 177 -43.35 -30.33 27.04
C LEU A 177 -43.74 -31.15 28.28
N GLU A 178 -43.22 -30.80 29.46
CA GLU A 178 -43.57 -31.44 30.74
C GLU A 178 -44.89 -30.91 31.35
N ALA A 179 -45.42 -29.80 30.83
CA ALA A 179 -46.65 -29.16 31.30
C ALA A 179 -47.91 -29.57 30.52
N VAL A 180 -47.77 -30.50 29.56
CA VAL A 180 -48.85 -31.11 28.75
C VAL A 180 -49.03 -32.55 29.21
#